data_AF-A0A7K3CVY4-F1
#
_entry.id   AF-A0A7K3CVY4-F1
#
_cell.length_a   1.000
_cell.length_b   1.000
_cell.length_c   1.000
_cell.angle_alpha   90.00
_cell.angle_beta   90.00
_cell.angle_gamma   90.00
#
_symmetry.space_group_name_H-M   'P 1'
#
loop_
_entity.id
_entity.type
_entity.pdbx_description
1 polymer ?
#
loop_
_entity_poly.entity_id
_entity_poly.type
_entity_poly.pdbx_seq_one_letter_code
_entity_poly.pdbx_strand_id
1 'polypeptide(L)' 'GPVPRRVAALLAPAPAAATRPSVFTGVGLALWSAAFGTAVSAMSSANSAVTMVLILRAATPL' A
#
# COMPACT_ATOMS: atom_id res chain seq x y z
N GLY A 1 13.74 -39.14 -30.47
CA GLY A 1 13.43 -37.96 -31.30
C GLY A 1 13.66 -36.70 -30.49
N PRO A 2 14.08 -35.58 -31.09
CA PRO A 2 14.31 -34.33 -30.38
C PRO A 2 13.05 -33.91 -29.61
N VAL A 3 13.23 -33.58 -28.32
CA VAL A 3 12.14 -33.31 -27.37
C VAL A 3 11.28 -32.12 -27.86
N PRO A 4 9.93 -32.20 -27.81
CA PRO A 4 9.07 -31.08 -28.16
C PRO A 4 9.42 -29.83 -27.36
N ARG A 5 9.60 -28.69 -28.03
CA ARG A 5 9.98 -27.40 -27.42
C ARG A 5 9.14 -26.99 -26.20
N ARG A 6 7.91 -27.50 -26.08
CA ARG A 6 7.02 -27.25 -24.94
C ARG A 6 7.45 -27.99 -23.67
N VAL A 7 7.98 -29.20 -23.79
CA VAL A 7 8.54 -29.96 -22.66
C VAL A 7 9.89 -29.38 -22.25
N ALA A 8 10.69 -28.91 -23.22
CA ALA A 8 11.90 -28.15 -22.93
C ALA A 8 11.61 -26.82 -22.20
N ALA A 9 10.46 -26.19 -22.45
CA ALA A 9 10.04 -24.99 -21.73
C ALA A 9 9.52 -25.27 -20.30
N LEU A 10 9.04 -26.49 -20.03
CA LEU A 10 8.65 -26.93 -18.69
C LEU A 10 9.85 -27.41 -17.85
N LEU A 11 10.91 -27.89 -18.52
CA LEU A 11 12.18 -28.30 -17.91
C LEU A 11 13.22 -27.18 -17.86
N ALA A 12 13.05 -26.10 -18.66
CA ALA A 12 13.83 -24.90 -18.52
C ALA A 12 13.46 -24.25 -17.17
N PRO A 13 14.45 -23.95 -16.31
CA PRO A 13 14.22 -23.40 -14.98
C PRO A 13 13.24 -22.22 -15.02
N ALA A 14 12.33 -22.21 -14.05
CA ALA A 14 11.27 -21.21 -13.86
C ALA A 14 11.78 -19.80 -14.21
N PRO A 15 10.97 -19.00 -14.94
CA PRO A 15 11.40 -17.74 -15.54
C PRO A 15 12.26 -16.99 -14.54
N ALA A 16 13.52 -16.77 -14.91
CA ALA A 16 14.40 -15.88 -14.18
C ALA A 16 13.57 -14.67 -13.81
N ALA A 17 13.59 -14.29 -12.53
CA ALA A 17 12.89 -13.16 -11.95
C ALA A 17 13.35 -11.86 -12.64
N ALA A 18 12.99 -11.72 -13.91
CA ALA A 18 13.28 -10.63 -14.78
C ALA A 18 12.21 -9.61 -14.49
N THR A 19 12.63 -8.49 -13.94
CA THR A 19 11.81 -7.41 -13.40
C THR A 19 11.33 -7.64 -11.96
N ARG A 20 12.27 -7.85 -11.02
CA ARG A 20 12.08 -7.14 -9.75
C ARG A 20 12.05 -5.65 -10.11
N PRO A 21 10.92 -4.92 -9.96
CA PRO A 21 11.01 -3.47 -9.98
C PRO A 21 11.98 -3.11 -8.85
N SER A 22 12.85 -2.13 -9.07
CA SER A 22 13.80 -1.65 -8.07
C SER A 22 13.11 -1.56 -6.71
N VAL A 23 13.32 -2.57 -5.87
CA VAL A 23 12.63 -2.71 -4.58
C VAL A 23 12.99 -1.55 -3.67
N PHE A 24 14.16 -0.93 -3.89
CA PHE A 24 14.58 0.26 -3.19
C PHE A 24 13.77 1.52 -3.52
N THR A 25 13.34 1.72 -4.78
CA THR A 25 12.56 2.92 -5.16
C THR A 25 11.06 2.70 -5.12
N GLY A 26 10.58 1.54 -5.57
CA GLY A 26 9.15 1.22 -5.60
C GLY A 26 8.55 1.00 -4.21
N VAL A 27 9.21 0.19 -3.37
CA VAL A 27 8.73 -0.06 -2.01
C VAL A 27 8.88 1.18 -1.15
N GLY A 28 9.97 1.95 -1.33
CA GLY A 28 10.15 3.24 -0.64
C GLY A 28 9.01 4.21 -0.90
N LEU A 29 8.64 4.45 -2.18
CA LEU A 29 7.52 5.33 -2.53
C LEU A 29 6.17 4.79 -2.06
N ALA A 30 5.94 3.48 -2.15
CA ALA A 30 4.72 2.85 -1.66
C ALA A 30 4.58 2.95 -0.14
N LEU A 31 5.68 2.78 0.59
CA LEU A 31 5.69 2.92 2.05
C LEU A 31 5.46 4.38 2.45
N TRP A 32 6.06 5.33 1.72
CA TRP A 32 5.88 6.76 1.96
C TRP A 32 4.44 7.20 1.70
N SER A 33 3.83 6.75 0.60
CA SER A 33 2.43 7.07 0.29
C SER A 33 1.46 6.43 1.27
N ALA A 34 1.69 5.17 1.67
CA ALA A 34 0.91 4.49 2.69
C ALA A 34 1.02 5.20 4.06
N ALA A 35 2.24 5.54 4.48
CA ALA A 35 2.47 6.27 5.73
C ALA A 35 1.78 7.64 5.73
N PHE A 36 1.87 8.38 4.61
CA PHE A 36 1.19 9.66 4.46
C PHE A 36 -0.34 9.51 4.48
N GLY A 37 -0.88 8.50 3.78
CA GLY A 37 -2.31 8.19 3.79
C GLY A 37 -2.84 7.84 5.19
N THR A 38 -2.08 7.06 5.97
CA THR A 38 -2.39 6.75 7.36
C THR A 38 -2.34 8.00 8.24
N ALA A 39 -1.31 8.85 8.09
CA ALA A 39 -1.19 10.09 8.85
C ALA A 39 -2.36 11.05 8.58
N VAL A 40 -2.76 11.20 7.31
CA VAL A 40 -3.91 12.02 6.91
C VAL A 40 -5.22 11.45 7.44
N SER A 41 -5.42 10.12 7.39
CA SER A 41 -6.62 9.48 7.98
C SER A 41 -6.72 9.70 9.48
N ALA A 42 -5.60 9.56 10.21
CA ALA A 42 -5.56 9.81 11.65
C ALA A 42 -5.87 11.29 11.97
N MET A 43 -5.31 12.22 11.19
CA MET A 43 -5.55 13.65 11.34
C MET A 43 -7.01 14.02 11.03
N SER A 44 -7.61 13.43 9.99
CA SER A 44 -9.02 13.60 9.64
C SER A 44 -9.94 13.09 10.76
N SER A 45 -9.65 11.91 11.31
CA SER A 45 -10.39 11.35 12.45
C SER A 45 -10.29 12.26 13.68
N ALA A 46 -9.10 12.79 13.98
CA ALA A 46 -8.93 13.77 15.05
C ALA A 46 -9.75 15.05 14.80
N ASN A 47 -9.77 15.57 13.57
CA ASN A 47 -10.54 16.76 13.23
C ASN A 47 -12.06 16.53 13.39
N SER A 48 -12.57 15.37 12.98
CA SER A 48 -13.97 14.98 13.22
C SER A 48 -14.29 14.88 14.72
N ALA A 49 -13.41 14.26 15.51
CA ALA A 49 -13.59 14.16 16.95
C ALA A 49 -13.61 15.54 17.63
N VAL A 50 -12.69 16.43 17.25
CA VAL A 50 -12.65 17.81 17.75
C VAL A 50 -13.94 18.55 17.40
N THR A 51 -14.41 18.43 16.15
CA THR A 51 -15.66 19.06 15.71
C THR A 51 -16.84 18.55 16.53
N MET A 52 -16.95 17.23 16.74
CA MET A 52 -18.03 16.63 17.53
C MET A 52 -17.98 17.07 18.99
N VAL A 53 -16.80 17.12 19.61
CA VAL A 53 -16.62 17.62 20.98
C VAL A 53 -16.99 19.09 21.09
N LEU A 54 -16.59 19.93 20.13
CA LEU A 54 -16.95 21.34 20.10
C LEU A 54 -18.46 21.54 19.97
N ILE A 55 -19.11 20.81 19.07
CA ILE A 55 -20.57 20.83 18.92
C ILE A 55 -21.25 20.39 20.21
N LEU A 56 -20.82 19.27 20.80
CA LEU A 56 -21.39 18.77 22.04
C LEU A 56 -21.26 19.81 23.15
N ARG A 57 -20.08 20.43 23.31
CA ARG A 57 -19.82 21.45 24.32
C ARG A 57 -20.63 22.72 24.08
N ALA A 58 -20.84 23.12 22.82
CA ALA A 58 -21.70 24.25 22.47
C ALA A 58 -23.19 23.95 22.69
N ALA A 59 -23.61 22.70 22.44
CA ALA A 59 -24.97 22.23 22.64
C ALA A 59 -25.30 21.90 24.10
N THR A 60 -24.28 21.78 24.96
CA THR A 60 -24.42 21.70 26.42
C THR A 60 -23.97 23.01 27.07
N PRO A 61 -24.74 24.10 26.93
CA PRO A 61 -24.58 25.24 27.82
C PRO A 61 -25.10 24.80 29.19
N LEU A 62 -24.18 24.62 30.14
CA LEU A 62 -24.52 24.45 31.56
C LEU A 62 -25.05 25.77 32.11
#